data_AF-A0A9Y2ERY6-F1
#
_entry.id   AF-A0A9Y2ERY6-F1
#
_cell.length_a   1.000
_cell.length_b   1.000
_cell.length_c   1.000
_cell.angle_alpha   90.00
_cell.angle_beta   90.00
_cell.angle_gamma   90.00
#
_symmetry.space_group_name_H-M   'P 1'
#
loop_
_entity.id
_entity.type
_entity.pdbx_description
1 polymer ?
#
loop_
_entity_poly.entity_id
_entity_poly.type
_entity_poly.pdbx_seq_one_letter_code
_entity_poly.pdbx_strand_id
1 'polypeptide(L)' 'MVLVCPVCGERGIGKVGIGQYYCKDCCIEFECKNDTIKIYNVQDDGTLIAIPEDSTLKDNVEVAQ' A
#
# COMPACT_ATOMS: atom_id res chain seq x y z
N MET A 1 5.58 20.13 2.05
CA MET A 1 4.74 18.94 2.33
C MET A 1 5.61 17.73 2.08
N VAL A 2 5.98 17.02 3.14
CA VAL A 2 6.88 15.86 3.06
C VAL A 2 5.99 14.64 3.00
N LEU A 3 6.09 13.89 1.91
CA LEU A 3 5.47 12.58 1.84
C LEU A 3 6.35 11.60 2.59
N VAL A 4 5.76 10.81 3.48
CA VAL A 4 6.44 9.81 4.31
C VAL A 4 5.74 8.47 4.16
N CYS A 5 6.46 7.38 4.42
CA CYS A 5 5.85 6.06 4.48
C CYS A 5 4.75 6.05 5.57
N PRO A 6 3.50 5.64 5.28
CA PRO A 6 2.45 5.55 6.30
C PRO A 6 2.69 4.45 7.33
N VAL A 7 3.61 3.51 7.05
CA VAL A 7 3.93 2.38 7.93
C VAL A 7 5.11 2.70 8.86
N CYS A 8 6.27 3.12 8.33
CA CYS A 8 7.45 3.41 9.16
C CYS A 8 7.67 4.92 9.43
N GLY A 9 6.97 5.82 8.74
CA GLY A 9 7.17 7.26 8.88
C GLY A 9 8.46 7.80 8.23
N GLU A 10 9.19 6.98 7.48
CA GLU A 10 10.48 7.37 6.90
C GLU A 10 10.36 8.13 5.56
N ARG A 11 11.44 8.85 5.22
CA ARG A 11 11.60 9.58 3.95
C ARG A 11 12.18 8.71 2.82
N GLY A 12 12.44 7.43 3.07
CA GLY A 12 12.99 6.47 2.11
C GLY A 12 12.00 5.95 1.08
N ILE A 13 10.97 6.73 0.73
CA ILE A 13 9.96 6.33 -0.24
C ILE A 13 10.36 6.79 -1.65
N GLY A 14 10.23 5.87 -2.61
CA GLY A 14 10.39 6.14 -4.04
C GLY A 14 9.06 6.40 -4.71
N LYS A 15 9.02 7.27 -5.72
CA LYS A 15 7.84 7.45 -6.57
C LYS A 15 7.85 6.40 -7.68
N VAL A 16 6.82 5.58 -7.74
CA VAL A 16 6.66 4.52 -8.77
C VAL A 16 5.65 4.94 -9.84
N GLY A 17 4.70 5.81 -9.50
CA GLY A 17 3.65 6.25 -10.42
C GLY A 17 3.07 7.62 -10.05
N ILE A 18 1.99 8.02 -10.73
CA ILE A 18 1.30 9.28 -10.45
C ILE A 18 0.49 9.09 -9.16
N GLY A 19 0.93 9.71 -8.07
CA GLY A 19 0.30 9.55 -6.76
C GLY A 19 0.59 8.19 -6.10
N GLN A 20 1.50 7.39 -6.65
CA GLN A 20 1.89 6.08 -6.13
C GLN A 20 3.35 6.05 -5.70
N TYR A 21 3.60 5.43 -4.55
CA TYR A 21 4.89 5.45 -3.87
C TYR A 21 5.21 4.09 -3.27
N TYR A 22 6.49 3.73 -3.26
CA TYR A 22 6.98 2.48 -2.74
C TYR A 22 7.99 2.72 -1.62
N CYS A 23 7.84 2.02 -0.51
CA CYS A 23 8.79 1.99 0.58
C CYS A 23 9.61 0.70 0.52
N LYS A 24 10.91 0.81 0.25
CA LYS A 24 11.82 -0.34 0.18
C LYS A 24 11.99 -1.05 1.53
N ASP A 25 11.93 -0.28 2.63
CA ASP A 25 12.21 -0.80 3.97
C ASP A 25 11.01 -1.57 4.52
N CYS A 26 9.80 -1.15 4.17
CA CYS A 26 8.56 -1.84 4.53
C CYS A 26 8.07 -2.83 3.47
N CYS A 27 8.68 -2.85 2.27
CA CYS A 27 8.16 -3.56 1.11
C CYS A 27 6.66 -3.29 0.86
N ILE A 28 6.24 -2.03 0.98
CA ILE A 28 4.86 -1.63 0.71
C ILE A 28 4.80 -0.61 -0.42
N GLU A 29 3.75 -0.70 -1.22
CA GLU A 29 3.35 0.31 -2.18
C GLU A 29 2.08 1.00 -1.67
N PHE A 30 1.96 2.31 -1.86
CA PHE A 30 0.76 3.04 -1.49
C PHE A 30 0.39 4.12 -2.50
N GLU A 31 -0.92 4.27 -2.73
CA GLU A 31 -1.50 5.28 -3.60
C GLU A 31 -2.21 6.34 -2.77
N CYS A 32 -1.88 7.62 -2.98
CA CYS A 32 -2.59 8.76 -2.39
C CYS A 32 -3.49 9.38 -3.45
N LYS A 33 -4.81 9.21 -3.31
CA LYS A 33 -5.79 9.72 -4.26
C LYS A 33 -6.98 10.35 -3.55
N ASN A 34 -7.17 11.66 -3.77
CA ASN A 34 -8.33 12.42 -3.28
C ASN A 34 -8.69 12.12 -1.82
N ASP A 35 -7.71 12.24 -0.92
CA ASP A 35 -7.85 12.00 0.52
C ASP A 35 -7.86 10.53 0.97
N THR A 36 -7.96 9.57 0.05
CA THR A 36 -7.81 8.14 0.37
C THR A 36 -6.38 7.66 0.15
N ILE A 37 -5.85 6.89 1.10
CA ILE A 37 -4.57 6.19 0.97
C ILE A 37 -4.87 4.70 0.84
N LYS A 38 -4.42 4.08 -0.25
CA LYS A 38 -4.47 2.62 -0.40
C LYS A 38 -3.09 2.05 -0.20
N ILE A 39 -2.95 1.02 0.64
CA ILE A 39 -1.67 0.38 0.92
C ILE A 39 -1.71 -1.05 0.38
N TYR A 40 -0.62 -1.46 -0.24
CA TYR A 40 -0.40 -2.76 -0.85
C TYR A 40 0.91 -3.33 -0.32
N ASN A 41 0.87 -4.54 0.23
CA ASN A 41 2.05 -5.27 0.63
C ASN A 41 2.68 -5.93 -0.61
N VAL A 42 3.94 -5.65 -0.87
CA VAL A 42 4.69 -6.26 -1.97
C VAL A 42 5.31 -7.55 -1.46
N GLN A 43 4.87 -8.67 -2.01
CA GLN A 43 5.42 -9.99 -1.72
C GLN A 43 6.78 -10.16 -2.40
N ASP A 44 7.54 -11.18 -1.98
CA ASP A 44 8.87 -11.49 -2.51
C ASP A 44 8.88 -11.84 -4.01
N ASP A 45 7.77 -12.32 -4.56
CA ASP A 45 7.58 -12.57 -5.98
C ASP A 45 7.15 -11.30 -6.77
N GLY A 46 6.93 -10.18 -6.07
CA GLY A 46 6.45 -8.92 -6.65
C GLY A 46 4.93 -8.79 -6.70
N THR A 47 4.17 -9.77 -6.18
CA THR A 47 2.71 -9.68 -6.10
C THR A 47 2.28 -8.61 -5.08
N LEU A 48 1.27 -7.81 -5.44
CA LEU A 48 0.70 -6.77 -4.59
C LEU A 48 -0.56 -7.27 -3.86
N ILE A 49 -0.49 -7.35 -2.54
CA ILE A 49 -1.63 -7.71 -1.68
C ILE A 49 -2.18 -6.46 -1.01
N ALA A 50 -3.40 -6.06 -1.36
CA ALA A 50 -4.04 -4.91 -0.72
C ALA A 50 -4.24 -5.15 0.78
N ILE A 51 -3.83 -4.18 1.60
CA ILE A 51 -4.10 -4.17 3.04
C ILE A 51 -5.43 -3.44 3.23
N PRO A 52 -6.52 -4.14 3.62
CA PRO A 52 -7.77 -3.45 3.90
C PRO A 52 -7.57 -2.50 5.09
N GLU A 53 -8.00 -1.26 4.93
CA GLU A 53 -7.98 -0.22 5.98
C GLU A 53 -8.99 -0.54 7.12
N ASP A 54 -9.78 -1.59 6.91
CA ASP A 54 -10.97 -1.91 7.68
C ASP A 54 -10.76 -3.22 8.47
N SER A 55 -10.54 -3.08 9.78
CA SER A 55 -10.66 -4.20 10.74
C SER A 55 -12.12 -4.58 11.03
N THR A 56 -13.03 -4.44 10.07
CA THR A 56 -14.44 -4.84 10.20
C THR A 56 -14.85 -5.82 9.11
N LEU A 57 -14.31 -7.05 9.21
CA LEU A 57 -14.95 -8.33 8.89
C LEU A 57 -16.21 -8.28 7.97
N LYS A 58 -16.05 -7.95 6.69
CA LYS A 58 -16.85 -8.39 5.53
C LYS A 58 -15.86 -8.22 4.38
N ASP A 59 -15.37 -9.26 3.74
CA ASP A 59 -16.15 -10.13 2.89
C ASP A 59 -15.56 -11.55 2.84
N ASN A 60 -16.48 -12.51 2.86
CA ASN A 60 -16.41 -13.80 2.21
C ASN A 60 -15.34 -13.88 1.10
N VAL A 61 -14.34 -14.70 1.35
CA VAL A 61 -13.50 -15.30 0.31
C VAL A 61 -14.42 -16.01 -0.68
N GLU A 62 -14.70 -15.36 -1.81
CA GLU A 62 -15.04 -16.07 -3.05
C GLU A 62 -13.74 -16.17 -3.84
N VAL A 63 -13.10 -17.34 -3.75
CA VAL A 63 -12.09 -17.75 -4.72
C VAL A 63 -12.82 -17.90 -6.06
N ALA A 64 -12.66 -16.91 -6.93
CA ALA A 64 -13.11 -17.02 -8.31
C ALA A 64 -11.94 -17.47 -9.20
N GLN A 65 -11.94 -18.79 -9.42
CA GLN A 65 -11.57 -19.56 -10.64
C GLN A 65 -10.15 -19.47 -11.20
#